data_AF-A0A271J435-F1
#
_entry.id   AF-A0A271J435-F1
#
_cell.length_a   1.000
_cell.length_b   1.000
_cell.length_c   1.000
_cell.angle_alpha   90.00
_cell.angle_beta   90.00
_cell.angle_gamma   90.00
#
_symmetry.space_group_name_H-M   'P 1'
#
loop_
_entity.id
_entity.type
_entity.pdbx_description
1 polymer ?
#
loop_
_entity_poly.entity_id
_entity_poly.type
_entity_poly.pdbx_seq_one_letter_code
_entity_poly.pdbx_strand_id
1 'polypeptide(L)'
;MRRVRRRYVALGVLWTVGAVATLFLPGSAVPHPSPEWNALAHITFFAVAVALWAAAFPGRLRQVAAVAAVVAVATEVGQGTLIPGRGAQWVDLVADLYGVLGGLALGIVLPWVLPGRARRSRRP
;
A
#
# COMPACT_ATOMS: atom_id res chain seq x y z
N MET A 1 -8.99 5.85 -22.70
CA MET A 1 -8.96 5.61 -21.24
C MET A 1 -8.61 4.15 -20.97
N ARG A 2 -7.57 3.85 -20.17
CA ARG A 2 -7.23 2.45 -19.82
C ARG A 2 -8.30 1.88 -18.86
N ARG A 3 -8.79 0.65 -19.12
CA ARG A 3 -9.81 0.01 -18.28
C ARG A 3 -9.28 -0.27 -16.87
N VAL A 4 -10.13 -0.03 -15.87
CA VAL A 4 -9.89 -0.40 -14.47
C VAL A 4 -9.86 -1.91 -14.34
N ARG A 5 -8.86 -2.43 -13.62
CA ARG A 5 -8.67 -3.88 -13.44
C ARG A 5 -9.26 -4.33 -12.10
N ARG A 6 -10.51 -4.80 -12.10
CA ARG A 6 -11.29 -5.17 -10.89
C ARG A 6 -10.56 -6.08 -9.90
N ARG A 7 -9.77 -7.05 -10.38
CA ARG A 7 -8.99 -7.94 -9.50
C ARG A 7 -8.03 -7.19 -8.58
N TYR A 8 -7.34 -6.17 -9.11
CA TYR A 8 -6.39 -5.39 -8.34
C TYR A 8 -7.07 -4.37 -7.43
N VAL A 9 -8.29 -3.93 -7.79
CA VAL A 9 -9.12 -3.14 -6.87
C VAL A 9 -9.49 -3.98 -5.65
N ALA A 10 -10.00 -5.20 -5.84
CA ALA A 10 -10.37 -6.07 -4.72
C ALA A 10 -9.17 -6.38 -3.81
N LEU A 11 -8.03 -6.76 -4.40
CA LEU A 11 -6.79 -6.99 -3.66
C LEU A 11 -6.28 -5.72 -2.97
N GLY A 12 -6.32 -4.59 -3.67
CA GLY A 12 -5.89 -3.29 -3.15
C GLY A 12 -6.73 -2.85 -1.95
N VAL A 13 -8.06 -3.00 -2.01
CA VAL A 13 -8.96 -2.75 -0.88
C VAL A 13 -8.63 -3.67 0.28
N LEU A 14 -8.58 -4.99 0.05
CA LEU A 14 -8.32 -5.97 1.10
C LEU A 14 -6.99 -5.69 1.81
N TRP A 15 -5.93 -5.45 1.04
CA TRP A 15 -4.61 -5.16 1.57
C TRP A 15 -4.58 -3.83 2.33
N THR A 16 -5.16 -2.76 1.77
CA THR A 16 -5.18 -1.44 2.42
C THR A 16 -5.90 -1.50 3.75
N VAL A 17 -7.05 -2.17 3.81
CA VAL A 17 -7.81 -2.34 5.06
C VAL A 17 -6.98 -3.12 6.09
N GLY A 18 -6.38 -4.24 5.69
CA GLY A 18 -5.53 -5.05 6.57
C GLY A 18 -4.30 -4.30 7.07
N ALA A 19 -3.63 -3.54 6.20
CA ALA A 19 -2.48 -2.72 6.54
C ALA A 19 -2.85 -1.62 7.53
N VAL A 20 -3.90 -0.84 7.26
CA VAL A 20 -4.37 0.22 8.17
C VAL A 20 -4.79 -0.37 9.52
N ALA A 21 -5.53 -1.48 9.52
CA ALA A 21 -5.90 -2.16 10.76
C ALA A 21 -4.67 -2.59 11.57
N THR A 22 -3.61 -3.05 10.88
CA THR A 22 -2.35 -3.47 11.53
C THR A 22 -1.57 -2.27 12.10
N LEU A 23 -1.48 -1.17 11.35
CA LEU A 23 -0.81 0.06 11.81
C LEU A 23 -1.51 0.67 13.04
N PHE A 24 -2.82 0.50 13.14
CA PHE A 24 -3.64 1.01 14.25
C PHE A 24 -3.75 0.03 15.43
N LEU A 25 -2.99 -1.08 15.42
CA LEU A 25 -2.87 -1.91 16.61
C LEU A 25 -2.14 -1.14 17.73
N PRO A 26 -2.62 -1.26 18.99
CA PRO A 26 -1.97 -0.63 20.13
C PRO A 26 -0.54 -1.16 20.28
N GLY A 27 0.34 -0.33 20.84
CA GLY A 27 1.76 -0.69 21.00
C GLY A 27 1.98 -2.01 21.76
N SER A 28 1.08 -2.34 22.69
CA SER A 28 1.09 -3.59 23.45
C SER A 28 0.76 -4.85 22.63
N ALA A 29 0.09 -4.70 21.49
CA ALA A 29 -0.30 -5.82 20.62
C ALA A 29 0.74 -6.12 19.53
N VAL A 30 1.77 -5.29 19.39
CA VAL A 30 2.82 -5.47 18.40
C VAL A 30 4.08 -5.98 19.11
N PRO A 31 4.56 -7.20 18.79
CA PRO A 31 5.77 -7.75 19.40
C PRO A 31 6.91 -6.77 19.15
N HIS A 32 7.52 -6.23 20.20
CA HIS A 32 8.53 -5.16 20.18
C HIS A 32 9.47 -5.28 18.97
N PRO A 33 9.14 -4.67 17.82
CA PRO A 33 9.98 -4.79 16.66
C PRO A 33 11.14 -3.84 16.89
N SER A 34 12.34 -4.26 16.51
CA SER A 34 13.42 -3.30 16.41
C SER A 34 13.02 -2.17 15.43
N PRO A 35 13.56 -0.95 15.56
CA PRO A 35 13.19 0.17 14.70
C PRO A 35 13.28 -0.17 13.20
N GLU A 36 14.23 -1.02 12.82
CA GLU A 36 14.42 -1.47 11.45
C GLU A 36 13.25 -2.34 10.95
N TRP A 37 12.72 -3.21 11.81
CA TRP A 37 11.56 -4.04 11.48
C TRP A 37 10.29 -3.21 11.35
N ASN A 38 10.12 -2.17 12.17
CA ASN A 38 8.99 -1.25 12.05
C ASN A 38 9.04 -0.51 10.71
N ALA A 39 10.19 0.09 10.37
CA ALA A 39 10.40 0.76 9.08
C ALA A 39 10.17 -0.19 7.88
N LEU A 40 10.64 -1.43 7.95
CA LEU A 40 10.43 -2.41 6.88
C LEU A 40 8.95 -2.79 6.71
N ALA A 41 8.18 -2.87 7.81
CA ALA A 41 6.76 -3.12 7.75
C ALA A 41 6.01 -1.96 7.06
N HIS A 42 6.34 -0.72 7.42
CA HIS A 42 5.83 0.51 6.79
C HIS A 42 6.10 0.54 5.28
N ILE A 43 7.36 0.35 4.87
CA ILE A 43 7.76 0.24 3.46
C ILE A 43 6.92 -0.83 2.75
N THR A 44 6.79 -2.01 3.35
CA THR A 44 6.11 -3.15 2.74
C THR A 44 4.61 -2.91 2.58
N PHE A 45 3.95 -2.39 3.62
CA PHE A 45 2.52 -2.11 3.58
C PHE A 45 2.17 -1.11 2.48
N PHE A 46 2.91 0.01 2.41
CA PHE A 46 2.69 1.02 1.38
C PHE A 46 3.11 0.54 -0.01
N ALA A 47 4.23 -0.17 -0.15
CA ALA A 47 4.66 -0.71 -1.45
C ALA A 47 3.63 -1.65 -2.07
N VAL A 48 3.10 -2.60 -1.29
CA VAL A 48 2.08 -3.54 -1.80
C VAL A 48 0.77 -2.81 -2.08
N ALA A 49 0.31 -1.93 -1.17
CA ALA A 49 -0.91 -1.15 -1.39
C ALA A 49 -0.84 -0.34 -2.69
N VAL A 50 0.23 0.45 -2.85
CA VAL A 50 0.43 1.32 -4.01
C VAL A 50 0.62 0.49 -5.28
N ALA A 51 1.35 -0.63 -5.23
CA ALA A 51 1.49 -1.51 -6.39
C ALA A 51 0.15 -2.04 -6.91
N LEU A 52 -0.73 -2.46 -5.99
CA LEU A 52 -2.06 -2.95 -6.35
C LEU A 52 -2.92 -1.82 -6.93
N TRP A 53 -2.91 -0.63 -6.33
CA TRP A 53 -3.67 0.51 -6.82
C TRP A 53 -3.15 1.06 -8.16
N ALA A 54 -1.84 1.14 -8.34
CA ALA A 54 -1.21 1.53 -9.60
C ALA A 54 -1.51 0.52 -10.73
N ALA A 55 -1.48 -0.79 -10.42
CA ALA A 55 -1.88 -1.83 -11.36
C ALA A 55 -3.38 -1.77 -11.70
N ALA A 56 -4.23 -1.40 -10.73
CA ALA A 56 -5.67 -1.20 -10.93
C ALA A 56 -5.99 -0.01 -11.83
N PHE A 57 -5.21 1.08 -11.70
CA PHE A 57 -5.43 2.37 -12.35
C PHE A 57 -4.20 2.89 -13.11
N PRO A 58 -3.76 2.23 -14.20
CA PRO A 58 -2.51 2.59 -14.90
C PRO A 58 -2.53 3.97 -15.57
N GLY A 59 -3.69 4.62 -15.69
CA GLY A 59 -3.82 6.00 -16.20
C GLY A 59 -3.94 7.06 -15.11
N ARG A 60 -3.86 6.70 -13.82
CA ARG A 60 -4.08 7.61 -12.68
C ARG A 60 -2.97 7.53 -11.64
N LEU A 61 -1.73 7.26 -12.08
CA LEU A 61 -0.59 7.04 -11.18
C LEU A 61 -0.32 8.27 -10.28
N ARG A 62 -0.50 9.48 -10.80
CA ARG A 62 -0.36 10.71 -10.01
C ARG A 62 -1.38 10.80 -8.88
N GLN A 63 -2.65 10.43 -9.15
CA GLN A 63 -3.69 10.39 -8.14
C GLN A 63 -3.43 9.27 -7.12
N VAL A 64 -2.98 8.10 -7.56
CA VAL A 64 -2.58 7.01 -6.64
C VAL A 64 -1.45 7.47 -5.72
N ALA A 65 -0.41 8.11 -6.27
CA ALA A 65 0.70 8.64 -5.48
C ALA A 65 0.24 9.70 -4.47
N ALA A 66 -0.57 10.66 -4.91
CA ALA A 66 -1.08 11.73 -4.04
C ALA A 66 -1.96 11.17 -2.91
N VAL A 67 -2.88 10.26 -3.22
CA VAL A 67 -3.73 9.62 -2.20
C VAL A 67 -2.88 8.80 -1.24
N ALA A 68 -1.91 8.02 -1.73
CA ALA A 68 -1.04 7.22 -0.86
C ALA A 68 -0.19 8.09 0.06
N ALA A 69 0.33 9.22 -0.41
CA ALA A 69 1.06 10.17 0.43
C ALA A 69 0.17 10.80 1.51
N VAL A 70 -1.08 11.15 1.18
CA VAL A 70 -2.05 11.63 2.17
C VAL A 70 -2.36 10.55 3.21
N VAL A 71 -2.53 9.29 2.77
CA VAL A 71 -2.75 8.16 3.68
C VAL A 71 -1.56 7.95 4.61
N ALA A 72 -0.32 8.00 4.11
CA ALA A 72 0.90 7.88 4.94
C ALA A 72 0.95 8.93 6.05
N VAL A 73 0.73 10.20 5.70
CA VAL A 73 0.68 11.28 6.70
C VAL A 73 -0.47 11.06 7.69
N ALA A 74 -1.64 10.67 7.21
CA ALA A 74 -2.81 10.45 8.07
C ALA A 74 -2.64 9.26 9.02
N THR A 75 -1.99 8.17 8.58
CA THR A 75 -1.71 7.02 9.44
C THR A 75 -0.71 7.37 10.52
N GLU A 76 0.34 8.11 10.18
CA GLU A 76 1.37 8.53 11.13
C GLU A 76 0.81 9.48 12.21
N VAL A 77 0.07 10.50 11.77
CA VAL A 77 -0.62 11.43 12.68
C VAL A 77 -1.63 10.67 13.53
N GLY A 78 -2.39 9.75 12.95
CA GLY A 78 -3.34 8.91 13.68
C GLY A 78 -2.67 8.03 14.74
N GLN A 79 -1.56 7.39 14.42
CA GLN A 79 -0.78 6.60 15.37
C GLN A 79 -0.25 7.46 16.52
N GLY A 80 0.29 8.64 16.23
CA GLY A 80 0.81 9.55 17.26
C GLY A 80 -0.23 10.24 18.14
N THR A 81 -1.49 10.30 17.70
CA THR A 81 -2.55 11.04 18.42
C THR A 81 -3.65 10.16 18.99
N LEU A 82 -3.96 9.03 18.36
CA LEU A 82 -5.12 8.20 18.69
C LEU A 82 -4.77 6.85 19.30
N ILE A 83 -3.53 6.36 19.13
CA ILE A 83 -3.18 4.97 19.44
C ILE A 83 -2.26 4.91 20.67
N PRO A 84 -2.76 4.40 21.83
CA PRO A 84 -1.96 4.27 23.03
C PRO A 84 -0.71 3.41 22.81
N GLY A 85 0.44 3.89 23.30
CA GLY A 85 1.72 3.19 23.15
C GLY A 85 2.32 3.24 21.74
N ARG A 86 1.75 4.05 20.84
CA ARG A 86 2.36 4.44 19.57
C ARG A 86 2.70 5.93 19.62
N GLY A 87 3.74 6.31 18.88
CA GLY A 87 4.16 7.69 18.74
C GLY A 87 4.40 7.99 17.26
N ALA A 88 4.24 9.26 16.89
CA ALA A 88 4.59 9.69 15.54
C ALA A 88 6.13 9.78 15.40
N GLN A 89 6.69 9.09 14.42
CA GLN A 89 8.11 9.07 14.08
C GLN A 89 8.32 9.48 12.61
N TRP A 90 9.19 10.47 12.40
CA TRP A 90 9.57 10.91 11.06
C TRP A 90 10.17 9.78 10.21
N VAL A 91 10.82 8.81 10.85
CA VAL A 91 11.40 7.65 10.19
C VAL A 91 10.33 6.76 9.55
N ASP A 92 9.18 6.59 10.23
CA ASP A 92 8.06 5.78 9.74
C ASP A 92 7.36 6.46 8.55
N LEU A 93 7.19 7.78 8.60
CA LEU A 93 6.71 8.54 7.44
C LEU A 93 7.66 8.44 6.23
N VAL A 94 8.97 8.53 6.46
CA VAL A 94 9.97 8.37 5.38
C VAL A 94 9.91 6.96 4.80
N ALA A 95 9.78 5.94 5.65
CA ALA A 95 9.59 4.55 5.26
C ALA A 95 8.31 4.36 4.40
N ASP A 96 7.19 4.97 4.79
CA ASP A 96 5.95 4.95 4.01
C ASP A 96 6.16 5.55 2.61
N LEU A 97 6.85 6.69 2.51
CA LEU A 97 7.13 7.34 1.23
C LEU A 97 8.04 6.50 0.33
N TYR A 98 9.05 5.83 0.88
CA TYR A 98 9.82 4.83 0.13
C TYR A 98 8.94 3.67 -0.36
N GLY A 99 8.02 3.21 0.49
CA GLY A 99 6.98 2.26 0.12
C GLY A 99 6.16 2.75 -1.07
N VAL A 100 5.65 3.99 -1.04
CA VAL A 100 4.89 4.58 -2.15
C VAL A 100 5.70 4.58 -3.45
N LEU A 101 6.96 5.03 -3.42
CA LEU A 101 7.81 5.06 -4.61
C LEU A 101 8.07 3.66 -5.17
N GLY A 102 8.44 2.71 -4.30
CA GLY A 102 8.66 1.31 -4.69
C GLY A 102 7.38 0.67 -5.24
N GLY A 103 6.25 0.93 -4.61
CA GLY A 103 4.94 0.44 -5.03
C GLY A 103 4.52 0.97 -6.40
N LEU A 104 4.79 2.24 -6.71
CA LEU A 104 4.52 2.78 -8.05
C LEU A 104 5.32 2.03 -9.12
N ALA A 105 6.62 1.81 -8.88
CA ALA A 105 7.48 1.06 -9.80
C ALA A 105 6.96 -0.38 -9.97
N LEU A 106 6.64 -1.07 -8.88
CA LEU A 106 6.11 -2.44 -8.90
C LEU A 106 4.74 -2.51 -9.60
N GLY A 107 3.84 -1.57 -9.35
CA GLY A 107 2.50 -1.55 -9.94
C GLY A 107 2.49 -1.34 -11.45
N ILE A 108 3.54 -0.71 -12.00
CA ILE A 108 3.75 -0.61 -13.44
C ILE A 108 4.12 -1.98 -14.02
N VAL A 109 4.95 -2.76 -13.31
CA VAL A 109 5.51 -4.06 -13.76
C VAL A 109 4.59 -5.26 -13.47
N LEU A 110 3.81 -5.21 -12.38
CA LEU A 110 2.95 -6.29 -11.90
C LEU A 110 1.94 -6.81 -12.96
N PRO A 111 1.28 -5.95 -13.76
CA PRO A 111 0.51 -6.33 -14.94
C PRO A 111 1.17 -7.28 -15.94
N TRP A 112 2.50 -7.20 -16.09
CA TRP A 112 3.26 -7.91 -17.11
C TRP A 112 3.69 -9.29 -16.61
N VAL A 113 3.97 -9.41 -15.31
CA VAL A 113 4.39 -10.65 -14.66
C VAL A 113 3.21 -11.58 -14.38
N LEU A 114 2.04 -11.02 -14.08
CA LEU A 114 0.83 -11.78 -13.80
C LEU A 114 -0.22 -11.58 -14.91
N PRO A 115 0.03 -12.05 -16.15
CA PRO A 115 -0.96 -11.93 -17.22
C PRO A 115 -2.24 -12.61 -16.77
N GLY A 116 -3.33 -11.84 -16.70
CA GLY A 116 -4.64 -12.42 -16.40
C GLY A 116 -4.96 -13.45 -17.45
N ARG A 117 -5.45 -14.63 -17.03
CA ARG A 117 -5.84 -15.74 -17.92
C ARG A 117 -6.53 -15.15 -19.14
N ALA A 118 -5.82 -15.09 -20.27
CA ALA A 118 -6.40 -14.73 -21.54
C ALA A 118 -7.55 -15.71 -21.73
N ARG A 119 -8.78 -15.21 -21.81
CA ARG A 119 -9.93 -16.03 -22.17
C ARG A 119 -9.66 -16.62 -23.55
N ARG A 120 -9.07 -17.81 -23.59
CA ARG A 120 -9.10 -18.72 -24.73
C ARG A 120 -10.53 -19.24 -24.84
N SER A 121 -11.39 -18.48 -25.49
CA SER A 121 -12.73 -18.91 -25.96
C SER A 121 -13.30 -17.71 -26.73
N ARG A 122 -13.59 -17.71 -28.02
CA ARG A 122 -13.89 -18.76 -29.00
C ARG A 122 -13.48 -18.20 -30.36
N ARG A 123 -12.85 -19.00 -31.21
CA ARG A 123 -13.06 -18.86 -32.66
C ARG A 123 -14.06 -19.95 -33.07
N PRO A 124 -14.98 -19.63 -33.98
CA PRO A 124 -16.20 -20.38 -34.26
C PRO A 124 -15.93 -21.83 -34.68
#